data_AF-A0A962AB51-F1
#
_entry.id   AF-A0A962AB51-F1
#
_cell.length_a   1.000
_cell.length_b   1.000
_cell.length_c   1.000
_cell.angle_alpha   90.00
_cell.angle_beta   90.00
_cell.angle_gamma   90.00
#
_symmetry.space_group_name_H-M   'P 1'
#
loop_
_entity.id
_entity.type
_entity.pdbx_description
1 polymer ?
#
loop_
_entity_poly.entity_id
_entity_poly.type
_entity_poly.pdbx_seq_one_letter_code
_entity_poly.pdbx_strand_id
1 'polypeptide(L)' 'MTSVKKFDDLLVFVTVVERRSFIGAARQLGLPPGTVSRKVQELETRLG' A
#
# COMPACT_ATOMS: atom_id res chain seq x y z
N MET A 1 18.22 -9.09 -6.98
CA MET A 1 17.98 -8.05 -5.94
C MET A 1 16.49 -7.66 -5.91
N THR A 2 15.57 -8.58 -5.60
CA THR A 2 14.12 -8.30 -5.70
C THR A 2 13.31 -9.23 -4.81
N SER A 3 13.26 -8.93 -3.51
CA SER A 3 12.35 -9.61 -2.56
C SER A 3 11.65 -8.60 -1.63
N VAL A 4 12.34 -7.55 -1.18
CA VAL A 4 11.81 -6.55 -0.24
C VAL A 4 10.60 -5.75 -0.79
N LYS A 5 10.64 -5.27 -2.05
CA LYS A 5 9.54 -4.44 -2.58
C LYS A 5 8.17 -5.13 -2.64
N LYS A 6 8.13 -6.47 -2.78
CA LYS A 6 6.86 -7.21 -2.91
C LYS A 6 6.03 -7.16 -1.62
N PHE A 7 6.70 -7.21 -0.46
CA PHE A 7 6.03 -7.24 0.83
C PHE A 7 5.56 -5.84 1.26
N ASP A 8 6.26 -4.78 0.83
CA ASP A 8 5.85 -3.40 1.11
C ASP A 8 4.45 -3.08 0.55
N ASP A 9 4.14 -3.56 -0.65
CA ASP A 9 2.83 -3.29 -1.28
C ASP A 9 1.70 -4.06 -0.57
N LEU A 10 1.99 -5.29 -0.12
CA LEU A 10 1.04 -6.08 0.69
C LEU A 10 0.79 -5.44 2.05
N LEU A 11 1.84 -4.94 2.72
CA LEU A 11 1.70 -4.23 3.99
C LEU A 11 0.84 -2.97 3.83
N VAL A 12 1.08 -2.20 2.76
CA VAL A 12 0.27 -1.02 2.43
C VAL A 12 -1.19 -1.41 2.21
N PHE A 13 -1.45 -2.46 1.43
CA PHE A 13 -2.80 -2.94 1.16
C PHE A 13 -3.53 -3.39 2.42
N VAL A 14 -2.92 -4.25 3.25
CA VAL A 14 -3.51 -4.72 4.51
C VAL A 14 -3.84 -3.53 5.42
N THR A 15 -2.93 -2.57 5.54
CA THR A 15 -3.16 -1.37 6.37
C THR A 15 -4.33 -0.53 5.85
N VAL A 16 -4.50 -0.40 4.53
CA VAL A 16 -5.66 0.29 3.93
C VAL A 16 -6.97 -0.42 4.28
N VAL A 17 -7.00 -1.74 4.18
CA VAL A 17 -8.18 -2.57 4.50
C VAL A 17 -8.53 -2.45 5.99
N GLU A 18 -7.54 -2.58 6.88
CA GLU A 18 -7.74 -2.46 8.34
C GLU A 18 -8.24 -1.07 8.73
N ARG A 19 -7.69 -0.01 8.12
CA ARG A 19 -8.10 1.37 8.38
C ARG A 19 -9.36 1.78 7.65
N ARG A 20 -9.81 1.00 6.66
CA ARG A 20 -10.87 1.36 5.70
C ARG A 20 -10.67 2.76 5.11
N SER A 21 -9.40 3.17 4.94
CA SER A 21 -9.05 4.54 4.59
C SER A 21 -7.62 4.63 4.05
N PHE A 22 -7.48 5.18 2.84
CA PHE A 22 -6.17 5.51 2.27
C PHE A 22 -5.45 6.60 3.06
N ILE A 23 -6.16 7.64 3.51
CA ILE A 23 -5.59 8.72 4.31
C ILE A 23 -5.20 8.20 5.70
N GLY A 24 -6.04 7.36 6.31
CA GLY A 24 -5.75 6.73 7.60
C GLY A 24 -4.52 5.82 7.55
N ALA A 25 -4.42 4.99 6.51
CA ALA A 25 -3.25 4.15 6.29
C ALA A 25 -1.99 4.97 6.00
N ALA A 26 -2.10 6.03 5.19
CA ALA A 26 -0.99 6.94 4.91
C ALA A 26 -0.44 7.58 6.19
N ARG A 27 -1.30 8.05 7.09
CA ARG A 27 -0.91 8.57 8.40
C ARG A 27 -0.23 7.52 9.27
N GLN A 28 -0.75 6.30 9.32
CA GLN A 28 -0.15 5.21 10.12
C GLN A 28 1.23 4.80 9.59
N LEU A 29 1.39 4.74 8.27
CA LEU A 29 2.62 4.27 7.64
C LEU A 29 3.66 5.39 7.45
N GLY A 30 3.32 6.64 7.77
CA GLY A 30 4.19 7.79 7.52
C GLY A 30 4.45 8.04 6.03
N LEU A 31 3.49 7.69 5.17
CA LEU A 31 3.60 7.82 3.71
C LEU A 31 2.71 8.95 3.20
N PRO A 32 3.07 9.61 2.08
CA PRO A 32 2.14 10.46 1.36
C PRO A 32 0.91 9.66 0.88
N PRO A 33 -0.32 10.21 0.94
CA PRO A 33 -1.52 9.50 0.46
C PRO A 33 -1.41 9.01 -0.98
N GLY A 34 -0.82 9.81 -1.88
CA GLY A 34 -0.58 9.40 -3.28
C GLY A 34 0.38 8.22 -3.41
N THR A 35 1.33 8.05 -2.48
CA THR A 35 2.22 6.88 -2.44
C THR A 35 1.47 5.62 -2.04
N VAL A 36 0.55 5.72 -1.08
CA VAL A 36 -0.32 4.61 -0.68
C VAL A 36 -1.21 4.19 -1.85
N SER A 37 -1.91 5.13 -2.48
CA SER A 37 -2.77 4.83 -3.64
C SER A 37 -2.00 4.19 -4.79
N ARG A 38 -0.82 4.72 -5.16
CA ARG A 38 0.00 4.15 -6.22
C ARG A 38 0.42 2.71 -5.92
N LYS A 39 0.84 2.42 -4.69
CA LYS A 39 1.26 1.07 -4.29
C LYS A 39 0.11 0.06 -4.32
N VAL A 40 -1.09 0.46 -3.92
CA VAL A 40 -2.28 -0.39 -4.04
C VAL A 40 -2.60 -0.64 -5.51
N GLN A 41 -2.57 0.40 -6.37
CA GLN A 41 -2.80 0.24 -7.81
C GLN A 41 -1.76 -0.69 -8.48
N GLU A 42 -0.49 -0.58 -8.10
CA GLU A 42 0.58 -1.46 -8.57
C GLU A 42 0.35 -2.91 -8.13
N LEU A 43 -0.15 -3.11 -6.91
CA LEU A 43 -0.53 -4.43 -6.41
C LEU A 43 -1.71 -5.01 -7.19
N GLU A 44 -2.78 -4.24 -7.40
CA GLU A 44 -3.96 -4.64 -8.19
C GLU A 44 -3.54 -5.01 -9.62
N THR A 45 -2.76 -4.16 -10.28
CA THR A 45 -2.24 -4.41 -11.65
C THR A 45 -1.45 -5.72 -11.75
N ARG A 46 -0.73 -6.10 -10.69
CA ARG A 46 0.04 -7.35 -10.64
C ARG A 46 -0.83 -8.58 -10.43
N LEU A 47 -2.01 -8.42 -9.85
CA LEU A 47 -2.93 -9.52 -9.52
C LEU A 47 -4.00 -9.73 -10.61
N GLY A 48 -4.24 -8.72 -11.46
CA GLY A 48 -5.25 -8.75 -12.52
C GLY A 48 -6.60 -8.20 -12.07
#